data_AF-A0A8J6A5R2-F1
#
_entry.id   AF-A0A8J6A5R2-F1
#
_cell.length_a   1.000
_cell.length_b   1.000
_cell.length_c   1.000
_cell.angle_alpha   90.00
_cell.angle_beta   90.00
_cell.angle_gamma   90.00
#
_symmetry.space_group_name_H-M   'P 1'
#
loop_
_entity.id
_entity.type
_entity.pdbx_description
1 polymer ?
#
loop_
_entity_poly.entity_id
_entity_poly.type
_entity_poly.pdbx_seq_one_letter_code
_entity_poly.pdbx_strand_id
1 'polypeptide(L)'
;MTLLGKVVRLCSDDPQAQKYITESKCLVIEKNGKLRYEIDTGEEKKFVHPEDVARLIFSKMKETAHSVLGSDANDVVITVPFDFGEKQKNALGYV
;
A
#
# COMPACT_ATOMS: atom_id res chain seq x y z
N MET A 1 -6.90 5.50 -6.57
CA MET A 1 -5.75 6.30 -6.08
C MET A 1 -5.78 6.56 -4.57
N THR A 2 -6.93 6.81 -3.95
CA THR A 2 -7.00 7.18 -2.50
C THR A 2 -6.53 6.09 -1.54
N LEU A 3 -6.79 4.82 -1.83
CA LEU A 3 -6.43 3.70 -0.94
C LEU A 3 -4.90 3.49 -0.88
N LEU A 4 -4.24 3.52 -2.04
CA LEU A 4 -2.80 3.28 -2.15
C LEU A 4 -1.99 4.41 -1.52
N GLY A 5 -2.44 5.66 -1.69
CA GLY A 5 -1.84 6.81 -1.01
C GLY A 5 -1.98 6.75 0.52
N LYS A 6 -3.07 6.15 1.03
CA LYS A 6 -3.28 5.93 2.47
C LYS A 6 -2.42 4.78 3.02
N VAL A 7 -2.27 3.70 2.25
CA VAL A 7 -1.43 2.54 2.58
C VAL A 7 0.04 2.93 2.66
N VAL A 8 0.54 3.71 1.69
CA VAL A 8 1.96 4.11 1.62
C VAL A 8 2.33 5.15 2.68
N ARG A 9 1.35 5.91 3.20
CA ARG A 9 1.55 6.87 4.30
C ARG A 9 1.74 6.23 5.67
N LEU A 10 1.56 4.92 5.86
CA LEU A 10 1.69 4.23 7.16
C LEU A 10 3.15 4.11 7.68
N CYS A 11 4.00 5.10 7.45
CA CYS A 11 5.26 5.25 8.18
C CYS A 11 4.95 5.80 9.58
N SER A 12 5.61 5.28 10.60
CA SER A 12 5.21 5.35 12.02
C SER A 12 5.03 6.76 12.62
N ASP A 13 5.55 7.82 11.96
CA ASP A 13 5.59 9.20 12.46
C ASP A 13 4.70 10.20 11.69
N ASP A 14 3.82 9.74 10.78
CA ASP A 14 2.97 10.67 10.02
C ASP A 14 1.61 10.92 10.73
N PRO A 15 1.25 12.17 11.06
CA PRO A 15 -0.05 12.49 11.67
C PRO A 15 -1.25 12.06 10.81
N GLN A 16 -1.09 12.02 9.49
CA GLN A 16 -2.14 11.53 8.59
C GLN A 16 -2.29 10.01 8.66
N ALA A 17 -1.23 9.28 8.98
CA ALA A 17 -1.32 7.83 9.19
C ALA A 17 -2.20 7.50 10.40
N GLN A 18 -2.03 8.24 11.51
CA GLN A 18 -2.85 8.07 12.72
C GLN A 18 -4.33 8.32 12.45
N LYS A 19 -4.66 9.42 11.75
CA LYS A 19 -6.04 9.71 11.33
C LYS A 19 -6.62 8.58 10.45
N TYR A 20 -5.81 8.06 9.52
CA TYR A 20 -6.24 6.95 8.67
C TYR A 20 -6.49 5.66 9.47
N ILE A 21 -5.66 5.33 10.46
CA ILE A 21 -5.86 4.15 11.31
C ILE A 21 -7.20 4.23 12.04
N THR A 22 -7.55 5.41 12.58
CA THR A 22 -8.83 5.61 13.28
C THR A 22 -10.05 5.54 12.35
N GLU A 23 -9.94 6.08 11.14
CA GLU A 23 -11.05 6.09 10.17
C GLU A 23 -11.15 4.79 9.34
N SER A 24 -10.13 3.93 9.40
CA SER A 24 -10.03 2.71 8.60
C SER A 24 -10.90 1.60 9.16
N LYS A 25 -11.57 0.87 8.26
CA LYS A 25 -12.29 -0.37 8.59
C LYS A 25 -11.34 -1.57 8.75
N CYS A 26 -10.10 -1.45 8.28
CA CYS A 26 -9.08 -2.47 8.43
C CYS A 26 -8.30 -2.22 9.72
N LEU A 27 -8.15 -3.26 10.54
CA LEU A 27 -7.33 -3.22 11.75
C LEU A 27 -5.86 -3.03 11.37
N VAL A 28 -5.25 -1.97 11.93
CA VAL A 28 -3.82 -1.71 11.81
C VAL A 28 -3.23 -1.83 13.20
N ILE A 29 -2.23 -2.71 13.35
CA ILE A 29 -1.52 -2.91 14.61
C ILE A 29 -0.05 -2.52 14.47
N GLU A 30 0.56 -2.05 15.55
CA GLU A 30 2.00 -1.85 15.61
C GLU A 30 2.67 -3.11 16.19
N LYS A 31 3.65 -3.67 15.46
CA LYS A 31 4.44 -4.82 15.92
C LYS A 31 5.91 -4.60 15.58
N ASN A 32 6.75 -4.58 16.61
CA ASN A 32 8.20 -4.28 16.52
C ASN A 32 8.48 -2.89 15.91
N GLY A 33 7.70 -1.88 16.30
CA GLY A 33 7.85 -0.50 15.80
C GLY A 33 7.46 -0.30 14.32
N LYS A 34 6.80 -1.29 13.71
CA LYS A 34 6.29 -1.23 12.34
C LYS A 34 4.81 -1.51 12.30
N LEU A 35 4.08 -0.69 11.53
CA LEU A 35 2.65 -0.87 11.30
C LEU A 35 2.39 -2.06 10.37
N ARG A 36 1.35 -2.84 10.69
CA ARG A 36 0.89 -4.00 9.94
C ARG A 36 -0.63 -4.02 9.89
N TYR A 37 -1.19 -4.48 8.78
CA TYR A 37 -2.59 -4.80 8.69
C TYR A 37 -2.84 -6.17 9.33
N GLU A 38 -3.82 -6.25 10.21
CA GLU A 38 -4.40 -7.52 10.66
C GLU A 38 -5.55 -7.87 9.71
N ILE A 39 -5.44 -9.01 9.04
CA ILE A 39 -6.48 -9.56 8.18
C ILE A 39 -6.93 -10.90 8.77
N ASP A 40 -8.24 -11.10 8.77
CA ASP A 40 -8.85 -12.37 9.14
C ASP A 40 -9.05 -13.20 7.88
N THR A 41 -8.45 -14.39 7.82
CA THR A 41 -8.59 -15.31 6.67
C THR A 41 -9.65 -16.39 6.90
N GLY A 42 -10.44 -16.28 7.98
CA GLY A 42 -11.39 -17.30 8.43
C GLY A 42 -10.75 -18.44 9.24
N GLU A 43 -9.48 -18.77 8.96
CA GLU A 43 -8.72 -19.82 9.66
C GLU A 43 -7.77 -19.23 10.71
N GLU A 44 -7.10 -18.12 10.37
CA GLU A 44 -6.14 -17.45 11.25
C GLU A 44 -6.07 -15.94 11.02
N LYS A 45 -5.52 -15.24 12.01
CA LYS A 45 -5.18 -13.82 11.88
C LYS A 45 -3.81 -13.67 11.24
N LYS A 46 -3.77 -13.08 10.05
CA LYS A 46 -2.53 -12.83 9.32
C LYS A 46 -2.14 -11.36 9.40
N PHE A 47 -0.85 -11.11 9.57
CA PHE A 47 -0.27 -9.77 9.65
C PHE A 47 0.49 -9.43 8.37
N VAL A 48 0.06 -8.39 7.66
CA VAL A 48 0.62 -8.01 6.36
C VAL A 48 1.24 -6.63 6.44
N HIS A 49 2.42 -6.45 5.87
CA HIS A 49 3.03 -5.12 5.81
C HIS A 49 2.29 -4.23 4.80
N PRO A 50 2.17 -2.92 5.07
CA PRO A 50 1.52 -2.00 4.13
C PRO A 50 2.21 -2.00 2.75
N GLU A 51 3.52 -2.19 2.71
CA GLU A 51 4.31 -2.32 1.47
C GLU A 51 3.87 -3.55 0.64
N ASP A 52 3.62 -4.69 1.28
CA ASP A 52 3.16 -5.90 0.59
C ASP A 52 1.76 -5.70 0.00
N VAL A 53 0.87 -5.00 0.72
CA VAL A 53 -0.47 -4.65 0.21
C VAL A 53 -0.34 -3.74 -1.02
N ALA A 54 0.53 -2.73 -0.98
CA ALA A 54 0.77 -1.86 -2.13
C ALA A 54 1.29 -2.66 -3.33
N ARG A 55 2.26 -3.56 -3.13
CA ARG A 55 2.78 -4.46 -4.19
C ARG A 55 1.69 -5.33 -4.80
N LEU A 56 0.81 -5.92 -3.99
CA LEU A 56 -0.31 -6.74 -4.48
C LEU A 56 -1.27 -5.92 -5.34
N ILE A 57 -1.60 -4.69 -4.93
CA ILE A 57 -2.46 -3.78 -5.71
C ILE A 57 -1.80 -3.49 -7.06
N PHE A 58 -0.51 -3.13 -7.06
CA PHE A 58 0.21 -2.84 -8.31
C PHE A 58 0.32 -4.05 -9.22
N SER A 59 0.61 -5.22 -8.68
CA SER A 59 0.64 -6.47 -9.45
C SER A 59 -0.71 -6.74 -10.10
N LYS A 60 -1.82 -6.53 -9.38
CA LYS A 60 -3.16 -6.75 -9.94
C LYS A 60 -3.53 -5.71 -11.00
N MET A 61 -3.09 -4.46 -10.83
CA MET A 61 -3.24 -3.43 -11.86
C MET A 61 -2.45 -3.78 -13.13
N LYS A 62 -1.21 -4.28 -12.98
CA LYS A 62 -0.40 -4.75 -14.10
C LYS A 62 -1.05 -5.93 -14.82
N GLU A 63 -1.53 -6.93 -14.08
CA GLU A 63 -2.25 -8.09 -14.64
C GLU A 63 -3.50 -7.65 -15.43
N THR A 64 -4.25 -6.69 -14.88
CA THR A 64 -5.44 -6.13 -15.55
C THR A 64 -5.05 -5.40 -16.84
N ALA A 65 -3.98 -4.59 -16.79
CA ALA A 65 -3.46 -3.91 -17.98
C ALA A 65 -2.99 -4.91 -19.04
N HIS A 66 -2.29 -5.97 -18.64
CA HIS A 66 -1.86 -7.03 -19.55
C HIS A 66 -3.05 -7.73 -20.22
N SER A 67 -4.09 -8.07 -19.43
CA SER A 67 -5.30 -8.68 -19.96
C SER A 67 -6.06 -7.78 -20.94
N VAL A 68 -6.00 -6.46 -20.77
CA VAL A 68 -6.67 -5.50 -21.66
C VAL A 68 -5.84 -5.21 -22.92
N LEU A 69 -4.52 -5.11 -22.79
CA LEU A 69 -3.61 -4.77 -23.89
C LEU A 69 -3.19 -5.98 -24.73
N GLY A 70 -3.33 -7.20 -24.20
CA GLY A 70 -2.86 -8.44 -24.84
C GLY A 70 -1.33 -8.52 -24.99
N SER A 71 -0.60 -7.65 -24.29
CA SER A 71 0.87 -7.54 -24.34
C SER A 71 1.44 -6.97 -23.04
N ASP A 72 2.71 -7.27 -22.75
CA ASP A 72 3.35 -6.89 -21.49
C ASP A 72 3.45 -5.38 -21.29
N ALA A 73 2.95 -4.90 -20.15
CA ALA A 73 3.18 -3.54 -19.66
C ALA A 73 4.55 -3.47 -18.95
N ASN A 74 5.57 -3.01 -19.67
CA ASN A 74 6.94 -2.89 -19.17
C ASN A 74 7.19 -1.55 -18.43
N ASP A 75 6.67 -0.45 -18.98
CA ASP A 75 6.82 0.88 -18.40
C ASP A 75 5.54 1.33 -17.69
N VAL A 76 5.67 1.82 -16.46
CA VAL A 76 4.55 2.28 -15.63
C VAL A 76 4.89 3.62 -14.99
N VAL A 77 3.94 4.56 -15.08
CA VAL A 77 4.01 5.86 -14.39
C VAL A 77 2.98 5.87 -13.27
N ILE A 78 3.43 6.15 -12.04
CA ILE A 78 2.58 6.23 -10.85
C ILE A 78 2.49 7.69 -10.40
N THR A 79 1.29 8.26 -10.41
CA THR A 79 1.06 9.63 -9.92
C THR A 79 0.98 9.64 -8.39
N VAL A 80 1.78 10.50 -7.75
CA VAL A 80 1.79 10.69 -6.29
C VAL A 80 1.43 12.14 -5.91
N PRO A 81 0.83 12.38 -4.73
CA PRO A 81 0.66 13.73 -4.19
C PRO A 81 1.99 14.45 -3.96
N PHE A 82 1.98 15.78 -4.05
CA PHE A 82 3.18 16.61 -3.87
C PHE A 82 3.82 16.45 -2.49
N ASP A 83 3.02 16.27 -1.44
CA ASP A 83 3.48 16.15 -0.05
C ASP A 83 4.13 14.79 0.29
N PHE A 84 4.35 13.90 -0.69
CA PHE A 84 5.06 12.64 -0.46
C PHE A 84 6.57 12.89 -0.35
N GLY A 85 7.14 12.57 0.80
CA GLY A 85 8.58 12.54 1.01
C GLY A 85 9.27 11.39 0.28
N GLU A 86 10.60 11.40 0.25
CA GLU A 86 11.40 10.38 -0.44
C GLU A 86 11.17 8.97 0.10
N LYS A 87 10.92 8.82 1.41
CA LYS A 87 10.63 7.50 2.01
C LYS A 87 9.32 6.91 1.46
N GLN A 88 8.27 7.71 1.34
CA GLN A 88 7.01 7.26 0.76
C GLN A 88 7.15 6.96 -0.74
N LYS A 89 7.97 7.73 -1.47
CA LYS A 89 8.29 7.46 -2.89
C LYS A 89 9.07 6.16 -3.07
N ASN A 90 10.06 5.90 -2.23
CA ASN A 90 10.85 4.66 -2.26
C ASN A 90 10.01 3.42 -1.94
N ALA A 91 9.01 3.54 -1.05
CA ALA A 91 8.07 2.45 -0.78
C ALA A 91 7.19 2.08 -2.00
N LEU A 92 7.01 3.01 -2.96
CA LEU A 92 6.31 2.75 -4.22
C LEU A 92 7.20 2.02 -5.24
N GLY A 93 8.52 2.06 -5.05
CA GLY A 93 9.44 0.98 -5.42
C GLY A 93 9.37 0.41 -6.83
N TYR A 94 9.08 1.23 -7.83
CA TYR A 94 9.39 1.00 -9.24
C TYR A 94 10.21 2.20 -9.73
N VAL A 95 11.48 2.25 -9.33
CA VAL A 95 12.54 3.05 -9.95
C VAL A 95 13.62 2.08 -10.37
#